data_AF-A0A8I2YZZ6-F1
#
_entry.id   AF-A0A8I2YZZ6-F1
#
_cell.length_a   1.000
_cell.length_b   1.000
_cell.length_c   1.000
_cell.angle_alpha   90.00
_cell.angle_beta   90.00
_cell.angle_gamma   90.00
#
_symmetry.space_group_name_H-M   'P 1'
#
loop_
_entity.id
_entity.type
_entity.pdbx_description
1 polymer ?
#
loop_
_entity_poly.entity_id
_entity_poly.type
_entity_poly.pdbx_seq_one_letter_code
_entity_poly.pdbx_strand_id
1 'polypeptide(L)' 'MLCVPDHWRKVEQLEANLEALEIVLTPEQIKLLESIVPFDPGFPYTMIGDGSDYNFLMQNAAYLEKQPSLRAIVPDLS' A
#
# COMPACT_ATOMS: atom_id res chain seq x y z
N MET A 1 -4.24 24.04 -13.91
CA MET A 1 -3.63 22.88 -14.58
C MET A 1 -2.14 23.19 -14.74
N LEU A 2 -1.34 22.85 -13.73
CA LEU A 2 0.10 23.09 -13.76
C LEU A 2 0.76 21.81 -14.29
N CYS A 3 1.49 21.91 -15.40
CA CYS A 3 2.46 20.92 -15.81
C CYS A 3 3.46 20.74 -14.66
N VAL A 4 3.32 19.68 -13.88
CA VAL A 4 4.41 19.23 -13.01
C VAL A 4 5.48 18.70 -13.97
N PRO A 5 6.73 19.18 -13.92
CA PRO A 5 7.78 18.62 -14.75
C PRO A 5 7.83 17.11 -14.54
N ASP A 6 8.12 16.35 -15.59
CA ASP A 6 8.12 14.89 -15.55
C ASP A 6 9.29 14.35 -14.73
N HIS A 7 9.16 14.43 -13.41
CA HIS A 7 10.16 14.00 -12.45
C HIS A 7 10.31 12.48 -12.40
N TRP A 8 9.45 11.70 -13.07
CA TRP A 8 9.38 10.24 -12.96
C TRP A 8 9.44 9.51 -14.33
N ARG A 9 9.64 10.24 -15.43
CA ARG A 9 9.66 9.69 -16.80
C ARG A 9 11.02 9.89 -17.48
N LYS A 10 12.09 9.79 -16.69
CA LYS A 10 13.48 9.98 -17.12
C LYS A 10 14.20 8.64 -17.21
N VAL A 11 15.02 8.45 -18.24
CA VAL A 11 15.74 7.19 -18.49
C VAL A 11 16.73 6.89 -17.36
N GLU A 12 17.37 7.93 -16.83
CA GLU A 12 18.36 7.83 -15.77
C GLU A 12 17.78 7.24 -14.47
N GLN A 13 16.49 7.45 -14.21
CA GLN A 13 15.82 6.87 -13.04
C GLN A 13 15.51 5.39 -13.23
N LEU A 14 15.20 4.98 -14.47
CA LEU A 14 15.03 3.57 -14.78
C LEU A 14 16.36 2.82 -14.64
N GLU A 15 17.45 3.40 -15.15
CA GLU A 15 18.80 2.85 -15.01
C GLU A 15 19.20 2.71 -13.53
N ALA A 16 19.00 3.75 -12.71
CA ALA A 16 19.29 3.68 -11.28
C ALA A 16 18.42 2.64 -10.54
N ASN A 17 17.15 2.46 -10.92
CA ASN A 17 16.31 1.41 -10.35
C ASN A 17 16.78 0.00 -10.73
N LEU A 18 17.36 -0.18 -11.91
CA LEU A 18 17.95 -1.46 -12.33
C LEU A 18 19.21 -1.77 -11.52
N GLU A 19 20.10 -0.80 -11.35
CA GLU A 19 21.30 -0.94 -10.48
C GLU A 19 20.92 -1.26 -9.03
N ALA A 20 19.82 -0.68 -8.52
CA ALA A 20 19.35 -0.93 -7.16
C ALA A 20 18.93 -2.40 -6.92
N LEU A 21 18.56 -3.16 -7.96
CA LEU A 21 18.22 -4.58 -7.83
C LEU A 21 19.44 -5.47 -7.54
N GLU A 22 20.66 -4.97 -7.77
CA GLU A 22 21.91 -5.69 -7.49
C GLU A 22 22.35 -5.54 -6.02
N ILE A 23 21.75 -4.61 -5.28
CA ILE A 23 22.09 -4.33 -3.88
C ILE A 23 21.41 -5.35 -2.98
N VAL A 24 22.20 -6.02 -2.13
CA VAL A 24 21.69 -6.90 -1.08
C VAL A 24 21.89 -6.26 0.28
N LEU A 25 20.80 -6.02 1.00
CA LEU A 25 20.82 -5.45 2.35
C LEU A 25 21.00 -6.54 3.41
N THR A 26 21.79 -6.25 4.45
CA THR A 26 21.88 -7.15 5.61
C THR A 26 20.65 -7.01 6.51
N PRO A 27 20.31 -8.02 7.32
CA PRO A 27 19.18 -7.94 8.26
C PRO A 27 19.25 -6.74 9.21
N GLU A 28 20.45 -6.35 9.64
CA GLU A 28 20.68 -5.20 10.51
C GLU A 28 20.36 -3.87 9.81
N GLN A 29 20.71 -3.76 8.52
CA GLN A 29 20.41 -2.59 7.71
C GLN A 29 18.89 -2.44 7.47
N ILE A 30 18.20 -3.54 7.19
CA ILE A 30 16.74 -3.55 7.04
C ILE A 30 16.07 -3.10 8.34
N LYS A 31 16.49 -3.68 9.47
CA LYS A 31 15.95 -3.33 10.78
C LYS A 31 16.15 -1.85 11.12
N LEU A 32 17.31 -1.29 10.76
CA LEU A 32 17.56 0.14 10.93
C LEU A 32 16.57 0.96 10.10
N LEU A 33 16.41 0.66 8.80
CA LEU A 33 15.52 1.40 7.90
C LEU A 33 14.07 1.38 8.37
N GLU A 34 13.56 0.23 8.81
CA GLU A 34 12.20 0.06 9.32
C GLU A 34 11.97 0.77 10.66
N SER A 35 13.03 1.06 11.42
CA SER A 35 12.92 1.67 12.75
C SER A 35 12.86 3.21 12.76
N ILE A 36 13.18 3.86 11.63
CA ILE A 36 13.32 5.33 11.56
C ILE A 36 11.97 6.03 11.70
N VAL A 37 10.91 5.46 11.11
CA VAL A 37 9.56 6.01 11.16
C VAL A 37 8.55 4.91 11.48
N PRO A 38 7.47 5.22 12.23
CA PRO A 38 6.36 4.28 12.37
C PRO A 38 5.83 3.86 11.00
N PHE A 39 5.40 2.60 10.89
CA PHE A 39 4.78 2.10 9.68
C PHE A 39 3.53 2.94 9.34
N ASP A 40 3.55 3.58 8.17
CA ASP A 40 2.41 4.31 7.61
C ASP A 40 1.83 3.49 6.44
N PRO A 41 0.64 2.89 6.58
CA PRO A 41 0.02 2.10 5.52
C PRO A 41 -0.39 2.93 4.29
N GLY A 42 -0.43 4.27 4.39
CA GLY A 42 -0.58 5.15 3.23
C GLY A 42 -1.77 4.82 2.33
N PHE A 43 -1.60 4.90 1.01
CA PHE A 43 -2.63 4.49 0.05
C PHE A 43 -2.62 2.96 -0.17
N PRO A 44 -3.77 2.27 -0.29
CA PRO A 44 -5.14 2.79 -0.31
C PRO A 44 -5.78 2.93 1.07
N TYR A 45 -5.09 2.57 2.14
CA TYR A 45 -5.62 2.61 3.51
C TYR A 45 -6.17 3.98 3.90
N THR A 46 -5.49 5.08 3.55
CA THR A 46 -5.95 6.46 3.78
C THR A 46 -7.18 6.83 2.95
N MET A 47 -7.47 6.10 1.87
CA MET A 47 -8.62 6.35 0.99
C MET A 47 -9.83 5.48 1.35
N ILE A 48 -9.63 4.18 1.53
CA ILE A 48 -10.72 3.20 1.72
C ILE A 48 -10.80 2.64 3.15
N GLY A 49 -9.84 2.96 4.01
CA GLY A 49 -9.74 2.41 5.35
C GLY A 49 -9.11 1.02 5.39
N ASP A 50 -9.13 0.42 6.57
CA ASP A 50 -8.66 -0.93 6.91
C ASP A 50 -9.69 -2.02 6.65
N GLY A 51 -10.87 -1.66 6.14
CA GLY A 51 -12.01 -2.57 6.04
C GLY A 51 -12.68 -2.89 7.38
N SER A 52 -12.24 -2.26 8.48
CA SER A 52 -12.91 -2.35 9.77
C SER A 52 -14.24 -1.63 9.74
N ASP A 53 -14.48 -0.67 8.84
CA ASP A 53 -15.80 -0.05 8.58
C ASP A 53 -15.88 0.44 7.11
N TYR A 54 -17.07 0.87 6.69
CA TYR A 54 -17.24 1.50 5.38
C TYR A 54 -16.44 2.80 5.31
N ASN A 55 -15.81 3.07 4.17
CA ASN A 55 -15.10 4.33 3.98
C ASN A 55 -16.06 5.54 4.05
N PHE A 56 -15.49 6.71 4.27
CA PHE A 56 -16.26 7.96 4.41
C PHE A 56 -17.23 8.20 3.24
N LEU A 57 -16.81 7.93 2.01
CA LEU A 57 -17.65 8.14 0.83
C LEU A 57 -18.90 7.25 0.85
N MET A 58 -18.74 5.99 1.24
CA MET A 58 -19.83 5.03 1.35
C MET A 58 -20.81 5.40 2.47
N GLN A 59 -20.32 5.86 3.62
CA GLN A 59 -21.17 6.32 4.73
C GLN A 59 -22.03 7.54 4.37
N ASN A 60 -21.55 8.42 3.50
CA ASN A 60 -22.30 9.60 3.07
C ASN A 60 -23.32 9.29 1.96
N ALA A 61 -23.14 8.20 1.20
CA ALA A 61 -23.97 7.90 0.05
C ALA A 61 -25.30 7.23 0.42
N ALA A 62 -25.29 6.32 1.40
CA ALA A 62 -26.48 5.58 1.83
C ALA A 62 -26.27 4.93 3.21
N TYR A 63 -27.38 4.49 3.81
CA TYR A 63 -27.30 3.53 4.91
C TYR A 63 -26.87 2.16 4.36
N LEU A 64 -25.80 1.61 4.91
CA LEU A 64 -25.25 0.32 4.50
C LEU A 64 -25.23 -0.62 5.72
N GLU A 65 -25.85 -1.78 5.59
CA GLU A 65 -25.78 -2.83 6.61
C GLU A 65 -24.47 -3.61 6.47
N LYS A 66 -23.62 -3.52 7.47
CA LYS A 66 -22.31 -4.18 7.48
C LYS A 66 -22.48 -5.69 7.52
N GLN A 67 -22.10 -6.34 6.43
CA GLN A 67 -22.07 -7.80 6.37
C GLN A 67 -20.96 -8.34 7.30
N PRO A 68 -21.20 -9.46 8.00
CA PRO A 68 -20.18 -10.10 8.80
C PRO A 68 -19.02 -10.59 7.91
N SER A 69 -17.78 -10.52 8.42
CA SER A 69 -16.61 -10.99 7.69
C SER A 69 -16.76 -12.48 7.37
N LEU A 70 -16.70 -12.82 6.09
CA LEU A 70 -16.71 -14.21 5.66
C LEU A 70 -15.43 -14.91 6.11
N ARG A 71 -15.56 -16.14 6.59
CA ARG A 71 -14.42 -17.00 6.85
C ARG A 71 -13.67 -17.29 5.54
N ALA A 72 -12.37 -17.53 5.64
CA ALA A 72 -11.57 -17.96 4.50
C ALA A 72 -12.20 -19.19 3.81
N ILE A 73 -12.20 -19.20 2.48
CA ILE A 73 -12.66 -20.35 1.70
C ILE A 73 -11.63 -21.45 1.89
N VAL A 74 -12.02 -22.50 2.59
CA VAL A 74 -11.23 -23.72 2.73
C VAL A 74 -11.68 -24.71 1.64
N PRO A 75 -10.76 -25.39 0.95
CA PRO A 75 -11.13 -26.43 0.01
C PRO A 75 -11.85 -27.57 0.75
N ASP A 76 -12.91 -28.09 0.14
CA ASP A 76 -13.57 -29.30 0.63
C ASP A 76 -12.61 -30.48 0.40
N LEU A 77 -12.14 -31.09 1.48
CA LEU A 77 -11.36 -32.32 1.41
C LEU A 77 -12.34 -33.48 1.26
N SER A 78 -12.83 -33.70 0.03
CA SER A 78 -13.57 -34.90 -0.37
C SER A 78 -12.63 -36.05 -0.69
#